data_AF-A0A8H7F9R0-F1
#
_entry.id   AF-A0A8H7F9R0-F1
#
_cell.length_a   1.000
_cell.length_b   1.000
_cell.length_c   1.000
_cell.angle_alpha   90.00
_cell.angle_beta   90.00
_cell.angle_gamma   90.00
#
_symmetry.space_group_name_H-M   'P 1'
#
loop_
_entity.id
_entity.type
_entity.pdbx_description
1 polymer ?
#
loop_
_entity_poly.entity_id
_entity_poly.type
_entity_poly.pdbx_seq_one_letter_code
_entity_poly.pdbx_strand_id
1 'polypeptide(L)'
;MDSSLWPLVQELRLLASGVKTFDPISQSLFHLHAYLIVIFGDIPAIAMIMRMKGANGISPCRICNIKAVRGGGSNTYYLPLRRDTIPDADPKCYDPSALPIRNHDELMAQAVEVDNARNNAMRERLAKQYGIKGTPILSSISSILFPASFPFDFMHVIWENLIPNLILLWTGAFKDLDHQDQDYVMEPHVWNDIGVATAAAKTTIPSAFGAPVPNIATHRSQMTSEMYSNWTLFIAPVVLRDRFKKDKYYKHFMRLVDLLKRCLAFEFTAEDIVNIDEGFQKWVRDYERFYYQYEPRRLATCPLTLHALLHIAWGIKVAGPVWTYWAYPMERHCNTLLPSIRSRRHPYASINAFVVATAQLDQICLTYNLYKELSLSLLREDEETASIHIMTHNSYPSYKLYPPKRVELISPPLRAKIYSTLATRFNMTLTTIQAVISLDQPILQFGKVVRLEGDRMMADDLSQSREDTRDATYIKARNIFA
;
A
#
# COMPACT_ATOMS: atom_id res chain seq x y z
N MET A 1 -20.44 -5.22 14.00
CA MET A 1 -20.24 -4.53 12.73
C MET A 1 -21.52 -3.82 12.31
N ASP A 2 -22.62 -4.55 12.10
CA ASP A 2 -23.90 -3.97 11.66
C ASP A 2 -24.41 -2.84 12.57
N SER A 3 -24.33 -3.00 13.89
CA SER A 3 -24.67 -1.92 14.84
C SER A 3 -23.80 -0.66 14.69
N SER A 4 -22.54 -0.82 14.29
CA SER A 4 -21.61 0.30 14.06
C SER A 4 -21.84 0.97 12.70
N LEU A 5 -22.39 0.25 11.72
CA LEU A 5 -22.73 0.79 10.40
C LEU A 5 -24.12 1.42 10.34
N TRP A 6 -24.98 1.17 11.33
CA TRP A 6 -26.36 1.66 11.31
C TRP A 6 -26.49 3.19 11.15
N PRO A 7 -25.72 4.04 11.87
CA PRO A 7 -25.78 5.49 11.66
C PRO A 7 -25.45 5.90 10.22
N LEU A 8 -24.40 5.28 9.64
CA LEU A 8 -24.03 5.48 8.24
C LEU A 8 -25.18 5.08 7.30
N VAL A 9 -25.83 3.94 7.53
CA VAL A 9 -26.98 3.49 6.72
C VAL A 9 -28.13 4.50 6.77
N GLN A 10 -28.40 5.09 7.93
CA GLN A 10 -29.43 6.13 8.06
C GLN A 10 -29.09 7.37 7.24
N GLU A 11 -27.86 7.86 7.34
CA GLU A 11 -27.39 9.01 6.56
C GLU A 11 -27.41 8.74 5.05
N LEU A 12 -26.96 7.56 4.61
CA LEU A 12 -27.00 7.17 3.20
C LEU A 12 -28.41 7.12 2.63
N ARG A 13 -29.41 6.69 3.42
CA ARG A 13 -30.82 6.70 2.99
C ARG A 13 -31.36 8.12 2.86
N LEU A 14 -30.99 9.01 3.79
CA LEU A 14 -31.35 10.44 3.71
C LEU A 14 -30.73 11.08 2.47
N LEU A 15 -29.44 10.82 2.23
CA LEU A 15 -28.74 11.29 1.03
C LEU A 15 -29.33 10.74 -0.26
N ALA A 16 -29.75 9.48 -0.30
CA ALA A 16 -30.42 8.92 -1.48
C ALA A 16 -31.78 9.61 -1.75
N SER A 17 -32.49 10.00 -0.69
CA SER A 17 -33.78 10.69 -0.76
C SER A 17 -33.65 12.18 -1.11
N GLY A 18 -32.45 12.74 -0.90
CA GLY A 18 -32.10 14.12 -1.16
C GLY A 18 -32.16 14.98 0.10
N VAL A 19 -31.09 15.70 0.38
CA VAL A 19 -30.99 16.66 1.49
C VAL A 19 -30.87 18.07 0.93
N LYS A 20 -31.58 19.03 1.54
CA LYS A 20 -31.40 20.44 1.17
C LYS A 20 -30.02 20.91 1.60
N THR A 21 -29.20 21.32 0.64
CA THR A 21 -27.83 21.76 0.84
C THR A 21 -27.66 23.16 0.23
N PHE A 22 -26.88 24.00 0.89
CA PHE A 22 -26.56 25.33 0.39
C PHE A 22 -25.33 25.28 -0.50
N ASP A 23 -25.43 25.77 -1.74
CA ASP A 23 -24.29 26.00 -2.60
C ASP A 23 -23.77 27.44 -2.39
N PRO A 24 -22.55 27.62 -1.85
CA PRO A 24 -21.99 28.95 -1.61
C PRO A 24 -21.65 29.70 -2.91
N ILE A 25 -21.45 29.01 -4.03
CA ILE A 25 -21.11 29.63 -5.32
C ILE A 25 -22.35 30.27 -5.93
N SER A 26 -23.46 29.53 -6.00
CA SER A 26 -24.72 30.04 -6.53
C SER A 26 -25.56 30.80 -5.50
N GLN A 27 -25.18 30.75 -4.21
CA GLN A 27 -25.92 31.27 -3.08
C GLN A 27 -27.38 30.78 -3.01
N SER A 28 -27.62 29.53 -3.41
CA SER A 28 -28.96 28.94 -3.45
C SER A 28 -29.01 27.58 -2.76
N LEU A 29 -30.19 27.21 -2.27
CA LEU A 29 -30.45 25.85 -1.82
C LEU A 29 -30.68 24.94 -3.03
N PHE A 30 -30.04 23.78 -3.03
CA PHE A 30 -30.30 22.69 -3.97
C PHE A 30 -30.57 21.38 -3.22
N HIS A 31 -31.14 20.40 -3.90
CA HIS A 31 -31.30 19.05 -3.36
C HIS A 31 -30.06 18.22 -3.70
N LEU A 32 -29.23 17.93 -2.70
CA LEU A 32 -28.08 17.05 -2.83
C LEU A 32 -28.53 15.60 -2.68
N HIS A 33 -28.32 14.83 -3.74
CA HIS A 33 -28.43 13.37 -3.71
C HIS A 33 -27.03 12.76 -3.75
N ALA A 34 -26.75 11.81 -2.86
CA ALA A 34 -25.51 11.06 -2.87
C ALA A 34 -25.77 9.56 -2.70
N TYR A 35 -25.01 8.76 -3.43
CA TYR A 35 -25.19 7.31 -3.54
C TYR A 35 -23.87 6.59 -3.29
N LEU A 36 -23.86 5.66 -2.34
CA LEU A 36 -22.73 4.77 -2.13
C LEU A 36 -22.78 3.67 -3.19
N ILE A 37 -21.74 3.56 -4.01
CA ILE A 37 -21.71 2.65 -5.17
C ILE A 37 -20.65 1.54 -5.06
N VAL A 38 -19.56 1.79 -4.33
CA VAL A 38 -18.43 0.86 -4.19
C VAL A 38 -17.91 0.88 -2.75
N ILE A 39 -17.56 -0.31 -2.25
CA ILE A 39 -16.98 -0.54 -0.93
C ILE A 39 -15.83 -1.55 -1.09
N PHE A 40 -14.64 -1.16 -0.66
CA PHE A 40 -13.42 -1.94 -0.82
C PHE A 40 -12.63 -2.02 0.49
N GLY A 41 -11.68 -2.95 0.52
CA GLY A 41 -10.92 -3.31 1.70
C GLY A 41 -10.38 -4.73 1.59
N ASP A 42 -9.60 -5.12 2.58
CA ASP A 42 -9.05 -6.47 2.66
C ASP A 42 -10.17 -7.54 2.68
N ILE A 43 -9.78 -8.79 2.39
CA ILE A 43 -10.74 -9.89 2.30
C ILE A 43 -11.53 -10.09 3.62
N PRO A 44 -10.88 -10.07 4.80
CA PRO A 44 -11.59 -10.16 6.08
C PRO A 44 -12.62 -9.04 6.33
N ALA A 45 -12.27 -7.77 6.14
CA ALA A 45 -13.17 -6.65 6.40
C ALA A 45 -14.40 -6.70 5.50
N ILE A 46 -14.19 -6.90 4.20
CA ILE A 46 -15.31 -7.02 3.26
C ILE A 46 -16.14 -8.28 3.52
N ALA A 47 -15.53 -9.39 3.95
CA ALA A 47 -16.29 -10.56 4.34
C ALA A 47 -17.20 -10.28 5.55
N MET A 48 -16.80 -9.43 6.49
CA MET A 48 -17.69 -9.00 7.58
C MET A 48 -18.83 -8.12 7.07
N ILE A 49 -18.52 -7.14 6.22
CA ILE A 49 -19.51 -6.19 5.67
C ILE A 49 -20.56 -6.92 4.81
N MET A 50 -20.13 -7.82 3.93
CA MET A 50 -21.01 -8.63 3.08
C MET A 50 -21.62 -9.83 3.82
N ARG A 51 -21.37 -9.98 5.12
CA ARG A 51 -21.71 -11.18 5.90
C ARG A 51 -21.28 -12.49 5.22
N MET A 52 -20.14 -12.52 4.54
CA MET A 52 -19.57 -13.74 3.98
C MET A 52 -18.92 -14.61 5.06
N LYS A 53 -18.89 -15.92 4.81
CA LYS A 53 -18.19 -16.91 5.65
C LYS A 53 -16.69 -16.97 5.35
N GLY A 54 -16.29 -16.54 4.16
CA GLY A 54 -14.90 -16.55 3.70
C GLY A 54 -14.35 -17.98 3.61
N ALA A 55 -13.09 -18.16 3.99
CA ALA A 55 -12.35 -19.42 3.86
C ALA A 55 -12.95 -20.63 4.61
N ASN A 56 -13.97 -20.45 5.45
CA ASN A 56 -14.65 -21.53 6.17
C ASN A 56 -15.94 -22.04 5.47
N GLY A 57 -16.32 -21.42 4.34
CA GLY A 57 -17.46 -21.84 3.53
C GLY A 57 -17.06 -22.82 2.42
N ILE A 58 -18.01 -23.66 2.02
CA ILE A 58 -17.91 -24.49 0.81
C ILE A 58 -17.86 -23.61 -0.43
N SER A 59 -18.51 -22.44 -0.42
CA SER A 59 -18.44 -21.44 -1.51
C SER A 59 -17.78 -20.15 -0.99
N PRO A 60 -16.43 -20.13 -0.81
CA PRO A 60 -15.76 -19.07 -0.07
C PRO A 60 -15.57 -17.77 -0.87
N CYS A 61 -15.65 -17.83 -2.21
CA CYS A 61 -15.54 -16.64 -3.05
C CYS A 61 -16.80 -15.77 -2.92
N ARG A 62 -16.58 -14.45 -2.81
CA ARG A 62 -17.67 -13.46 -2.75
C ARG A 62 -18.26 -13.09 -4.11
N ILE A 63 -17.52 -13.34 -5.19
CA ILE A 63 -17.92 -12.96 -6.56
C ILE A 63 -18.57 -14.13 -7.30
N CYS A 64 -18.15 -15.37 -7.05
CA CYS A 64 -18.70 -16.56 -7.72
C CYS A 64 -19.02 -17.69 -6.74
N ASN A 65 -19.81 -18.65 -7.21
CA ASN A 65 -20.28 -19.83 -6.49
C ASN A 65 -19.32 -21.02 -6.57
N ILE A 66 -18.05 -20.79 -6.94
CA ILE A 66 -17.03 -21.84 -6.99
C ILE A 66 -17.00 -22.60 -5.67
N LYS A 67 -17.11 -23.93 -5.77
CA LYS A 67 -17.00 -24.80 -4.60
C LYS A 67 -15.54 -24.94 -4.23
N ALA A 68 -15.22 -24.98 -2.95
CA ALA A 68 -13.89 -25.20 -2.46
C ALA A 68 -13.69 -26.64 -2.02
N VAL A 69 -12.44 -27.08 -2.13
CA VAL A 69 -12.00 -28.41 -1.73
C VAL A 69 -11.17 -28.28 -0.46
N ARG A 70 -11.26 -29.29 0.41
CA ARG A 70 -10.55 -29.30 1.69
C ARG A 70 -9.26 -30.09 1.55
N GLY A 71 -8.16 -29.53 2.04
CA GLY A 71 -6.89 -30.28 2.13
C GLY A 71 -6.98 -31.35 3.21
N GLY A 72 -6.54 -32.58 2.91
CA GLY A 72 -6.51 -33.69 3.88
C GLY A 72 -5.80 -33.27 5.16
N GLY A 73 -6.53 -33.31 6.29
CA GLY A 73 -6.01 -32.95 7.62
C GLY A 73 -6.16 -31.48 8.06
N SER A 74 -6.59 -30.55 7.20
CA SER A 74 -6.78 -29.13 7.58
C SER A 74 -8.24 -28.67 7.48
N ASN A 75 -8.63 -27.68 8.28
CA ASN A 75 -9.94 -27.01 8.15
C ASN A 75 -10.00 -25.98 7.00
N THR A 76 -8.89 -25.82 6.25
CA THR A 76 -8.75 -24.78 5.24
C THR A 76 -9.30 -25.25 3.90
N TYR A 77 -10.08 -24.37 3.27
CA TYR A 77 -10.64 -24.57 1.95
C TYR A 77 -9.79 -23.87 0.88
N TYR A 78 -9.62 -24.56 -0.26
CA TYR A 78 -8.80 -24.12 -1.38
C TYR A 78 -9.60 -24.17 -2.69
N LEU A 79 -9.16 -23.39 -3.67
CA LEU A 79 -9.89 -23.14 -4.91
C LEU A 79 -9.06 -23.46 -6.17
N PRO A 80 -8.57 -24.71 -6.35
CA PRO A 80 -8.01 -25.11 -7.62
C PRO A 80 -9.09 -25.12 -8.71
N LEU A 81 -8.72 -24.82 -9.94
CA LEU A 81 -9.54 -25.00 -11.13
C LEU A 81 -9.62 -26.48 -11.48
N ARG A 82 -8.47 -27.17 -11.56
CA ARG A 82 -8.41 -28.62 -11.83
C ARG A 82 -8.43 -29.45 -10.54
N ARG A 83 -9.31 -30.44 -10.47
CA ARG A 83 -9.65 -31.18 -9.22
C ARG A 83 -9.90 -32.66 -9.45
N ASP A 84 -9.56 -33.16 -10.63
CA ASP A 84 -9.75 -34.55 -11.03
C ASP A 84 -9.03 -35.53 -10.11
N THR A 85 -7.90 -35.11 -9.55
CA THR A 85 -7.10 -35.87 -8.59
C THR A 85 -7.63 -35.81 -7.15
N ILE A 86 -8.68 -35.02 -6.87
CA ILE A 86 -9.26 -34.86 -5.53
C ILE A 86 -10.52 -35.73 -5.40
N PRO A 87 -10.58 -36.64 -4.41
CA PRO A 87 -11.79 -37.40 -4.11
C PRO A 87 -12.98 -36.49 -3.80
N ASP A 88 -14.17 -36.86 -4.27
CA ASP A 88 -15.44 -36.15 -4.03
C ASP A 88 -15.51 -34.69 -4.51
N ALA A 89 -14.48 -34.19 -5.20
CA ALA A 89 -14.51 -32.87 -5.81
C ALA A 89 -15.49 -32.85 -7.00
N ASP A 90 -16.49 -31.97 -6.91
CA ASP A 90 -17.49 -31.74 -7.94
C ASP A 90 -17.68 -30.22 -8.17
N PRO A 91 -17.62 -29.73 -9.42
CA PRO A 91 -17.13 -30.42 -10.62
C PRO A 91 -15.64 -30.74 -10.53
N LYS A 92 -15.20 -31.69 -11.36
CA LYS A 92 -13.79 -32.13 -11.44
C LYS A 92 -12.86 -31.08 -12.06
N CYS A 93 -13.41 -30.12 -12.79
CA CYS A 93 -12.68 -29.00 -13.34
C CYS A 93 -13.60 -27.77 -13.46
N TYR A 94 -13.06 -26.59 -13.21
CA TYR A 94 -13.71 -25.32 -13.53
C TYR A 94 -13.05 -24.71 -14.75
N ASP A 95 -13.88 -24.25 -15.70
CA ASP A 95 -13.39 -23.39 -16.76
C ASP A 95 -13.28 -21.94 -16.24
N PRO A 96 -12.08 -21.34 -16.18
CA PRO A 96 -11.93 -19.97 -15.68
C PRO A 96 -12.62 -18.91 -16.55
N SER A 97 -12.95 -19.18 -17.82
CA SER A 97 -13.78 -18.29 -18.65
C SER A 97 -15.29 -18.38 -18.36
N ALA A 98 -15.73 -19.41 -17.62
CA ALA A 98 -17.14 -19.68 -17.36
C ALA A 98 -17.38 -20.01 -15.88
N LEU A 99 -16.78 -19.21 -14.98
CA LEU A 99 -17.01 -19.35 -13.54
C LEU A 99 -18.49 -19.04 -13.20
N PRO A 100 -19.08 -19.72 -12.20
CA PRO A 100 -20.47 -19.49 -11.83
C PRO A 100 -20.63 -18.19 -11.03
N ILE A 101 -20.64 -17.05 -11.71
CA ILE A 101 -20.75 -15.71 -11.10
C ILE A 101 -22.05 -15.59 -10.31
N ARG A 102 -21.98 -15.02 -9.10
CA ARG A 102 -23.16 -14.73 -8.26
C ARG A 102 -23.87 -13.51 -8.81
N ASN A 103 -25.20 -13.56 -8.82
CA ASN A 103 -26.01 -12.36 -9.05
C ASN A 103 -26.62 -11.85 -7.72
N HIS A 104 -27.13 -10.63 -7.74
CA HIS A 104 -27.66 -9.95 -6.56
C HIS A 104 -28.85 -10.69 -5.94
N ASP A 105 -29.85 -11.03 -6.75
CA ASP A 105 -31.08 -11.65 -6.28
C ASP A 105 -30.82 -13.03 -5.67
N GLU A 106 -29.94 -13.83 -6.29
CA GLU A 106 -29.50 -15.12 -5.76
C GLU A 106 -28.80 -14.96 -4.41
N LEU A 107 -27.87 -14.02 -4.29
CA LEU A 107 -27.12 -13.78 -3.05
C LEU A 107 -28.08 -13.32 -1.93
N MET A 108 -29.03 -12.44 -2.24
CA MET A 108 -30.06 -11.99 -1.30
C MET A 108 -31.00 -13.11 -0.90
N ALA A 109 -31.46 -13.94 -1.84
CA ALA A 109 -32.33 -15.09 -1.53
C ALA A 109 -31.61 -16.09 -0.60
N GLN A 110 -30.34 -16.41 -0.88
CA GLN A 110 -29.53 -17.28 -0.02
C GLN A 110 -29.31 -16.66 1.38
N ALA A 111 -29.08 -15.35 1.46
CA ALA A 111 -28.95 -14.65 2.73
C ALA A 111 -30.24 -14.69 3.57
N VAL A 112 -31.40 -14.47 2.93
CA VAL A 112 -32.72 -14.54 3.58
C VAL A 112 -33.03 -15.96 4.04
N GLU A 113 -32.68 -16.98 3.24
CA GLU A 113 -32.84 -18.38 3.64
C GLU A 113 -32.00 -18.73 4.88
N VAL A 114 -30.77 -18.20 4.97
CA VAL A 114 -29.91 -18.36 6.15
C VAL A 114 -30.50 -17.68 7.39
N ASP A 115 -30.99 -16.45 7.27
CA ASP A 115 -31.59 -15.73 8.40
C ASP A 115 -32.90 -16.38 8.87
N ASN A 116 -33.69 -16.95 7.95
CA ASN A 116 -34.96 -17.64 8.24
C ASN A 116 -34.80 -19.13 8.59
N ALA A 117 -33.57 -19.62 8.77
CA ALA A 117 -33.32 -21.02 9.10
C ALA A 117 -34.00 -21.40 10.42
N ARG A 118 -34.70 -22.55 10.43
CA ARG A 118 -35.53 -23.01 11.56
C ARG A 118 -34.78 -23.16 12.89
N ASN A 119 -33.48 -23.43 12.84
CA ASN A 119 -32.62 -23.58 14.01
C ASN A 119 -31.15 -23.27 13.67
N ASN A 120 -30.32 -23.16 14.71
CA ASN A 120 -28.90 -22.82 14.58
C ASN A 120 -28.10 -23.83 13.74
N ALA A 121 -28.43 -25.13 13.79
CA ALA A 121 -27.75 -26.15 13.01
C ALA A 121 -28.02 -26.00 11.51
N MET A 122 -29.28 -25.75 11.14
CA MET A 122 -29.69 -25.48 9.77
C MET A 122 -29.06 -24.18 9.25
N ARG A 123 -29.06 -23.12 10.07
CA ARG A 123 -28.40 -21.84 9.75
C ARG A 123 -26.93 -22.04 9.44
N GLU A 124 -26.21 -22.79 10.28
CA GLU A 124 -24.78 -23.03 10.10
C GLU A 124 -24.49 -23.89 8.86
N ARG A 125 -25.35 -24.88 8.58
CA ARG A 125 -25.28 -25.71 7.36
C ARG A 125 -25.47 -24.86 6.10
N LEU A 126 -26.54 -24.08 6.01
CA LEU A 126 -26.83 -23.19 4.89
C LEU A 126 -25.72 -22.16 4.71
N ALA A 127 -25.29 -21.55 5.82
CA ALA A 127 -24.23 -20.56 5.79
C ALA A 127 -22.91 -21.14 5.28
N LYS A 128 -22.60 -22.39 5.64
CA LYS A 128 -21.44 -23.10 5.13
C LYS A 128 -21.59 -23.45 3.65
N GLN A 129 -22.75 -23.89 3.21
CA GLN A 129 -23.03 -24.26 1.82
C GLN A 129 -22.95 -23.06 0.87
N TYR A 130 -23.63 -21.96 1.20
CA TYR A 130 -23.66 -20.75 0.39
C TYR A 130 -22.43 -19.87 0.60
N GLY A 131 -21.72 -20.03 1.72
CA GLY A 131 -20.65 -19.12 2.11
C GLY A 131 -21.16 -17.76 2.61
N ILE A 132 -22.44 -17.66 3.00
CA ILE A 132 -23.13 -16.43 3.41
C ILE A 132 -23.69 -16.63 4.81
N LYS A 133 -23.45 -15.69 5.73
CA LYS A 133 -23.90 -15.74 7.13
C LYS A 133 -25.27 -15.09 7.36
N GLY A 134 -25.83 -14.44 6.34
CA GLY A 134 -27.16 -13.82 6.34
C GLY A 134 -27.16 -12.46 5.62
N THR A 135 -28.25 -11.71 5.78
CA THR A 135 -28.54 -10.47 5.05
C THR A 135 -27.64 -9.33 5.52
N PRO A 136 -26.77 -8.76 4.65
CA PRO A 136 -25.93 -7.62 4.99
C PRO A 136 -26.77 -6.38 5.27
N ILE A 137 -26.43 -5.56 6.27
CA ILE A 137 -27.18 -4.33 6.56
C ILE A 137 -27.24 -3.35 5.37
N LEU A 138 -26.20 -3.36 4.54
CA LEU A 138 -26.07 -2.53 3.34
C LEU A 138 -26.95 -3.00 2.18
N SER A 139 -27.60 -4.17 2.25
CA SER A 139 -28.60 -4.58 1.26
C SER A 139 -29.80 -3.63 1.21
N SER A 140 -29.98 -2.84 2.26
CA SER A 140 -31.03 -1.84 2.35
C SER A 140 -30.70 -0.51 1.68
N ILE A 141 -29.51 -0.38 1.09
CA ILE A 141 -29.08 0.77 0.29
C ILE A 141 -29.30 0.44 -1.18
N SER A 142 -30.18 1.16 -1.86
CA SER A 142 -30.60 0.86 -3.24
C SER A 142 -29.49 0.99 -4.29
N SER A 143 -28.44 1.76 -4.00
CA SER A 143 -27.29 1.94 -4.89
C SER A 143 -26.21 0.86 -4.74
N ILE A 144 -26.37 -0.07 -3.80
CA ILE A 144 -25.41 -1.16 -3.57
C ILE A 144 -25.90 -2.45 -4.24
N LEU A 145 -25.03 -3.03 -5.05
CA LEU A 145 -25.26 -4.32 -5.71
C LEU A 145 -24.29 -5.36 -5.15
N PHE A 146 -24.81 -6.53 -4.82
CA PHE A 146 -24.00 -7.65 -4.33
C PHE A 146 -23.80 -8.66 -5.47
N PRO A 147 -22.57 -9.04 -5.84
CA PRO A 147 -21.28 -8.60 -5.31
C PRO A 147 -20.67 -7.38 -6.02
N ALA A 148 -21.32 -6.79 -7.03
CA ALA A 148 -20.74 -5.77 -7.92
C ALA A 148 -20.12 -4.55 -7.22
N SER A 149 -20.70 -4.10 -6.10
CA SER A 149 -20.17 -3.00 -5.29
C SER A 149 -18.98 -3.37 -4.39
N PHE A 150 -18.49 -4.61 -4.44
CA PHE A 150 -17.46 -5.14 -3.53
C PHE A 150 -16.28 -5.82 -4.26
N PRO A 151 -15.61 -5.13 -5.19
CA PRO A 151 -14.47 -5.67 -5.94
C PRO A 151 -13.33 -6.09 -5.01
N PHE A 152 -12.53 -7.08 -5.38
CA PHE A 152 -11.34 -7.46 -4.60
C PHE A 152 -10.33 -6.33 -4.57
N ASP A 153 -9.80 -6.01 -3.38
CA ASP A 153 -8.76 -5.00 -3.25
C ASP A 153 -7.45 -5.46 -3.93
N PHE A 154 -7.06 -4.73 -4.98
CA PHE A 154 -5.93 -5.11 -5.82
C PHE A 154 -4.60 -5.07 -5.05
N MET A 155 -4.41 -4.07 -4.19
CA MET A 155 -3.20 -3.91 -3.38
C MET A 155 -2.97 -5.15 -2.48
N HIS A 156 -3.96 -5.52 -1.69
CA HIS A 156 -3.86 -6.66 -0.78
C HIS A 156 -3.74 -7.98 -1.54
N VAL A 157 -4.51 -8.17 -2.62
CA VAL A 157 -4.48 -9.42 -3.40
C VAL A 157 -3.11 -9.62 -4.05
N ILE A 158 -2.53 -8.60 -4.66
CA ILE A 158 -1.27 -8.73 -5.39
C ILE A 158 -0.05 -8.55 -4.47
N TRP A 159 0.05 -7.41 -3.78
CA TRP A 159 1.28 -6.99 -3.10
C TRP A 159 1.45 -7.61 -1.72
N GLU A 160 0.36 -7.79 -0.97
CA GLU A 160 0.42 -8.44 0.36
C GLU A 160 0.28 -9.96 0.30
N ASN A 161 -0.29 -10.51 -0.78
CA ASN A 161 -0.57 -11.95 -0.88
C ASN A 161 0.17 -12.63 -2.03
N LEU A 162 -0.15 -12.33 -3.29
CA LEU A 162 0.37 -13.09 -4.43
C LEU A 162 1.91 -13.06 -4.51
N ILE A 163 2.51 -11.86 -4.50
CA ILE A 163 3.96 -11.70 -4.64
C ILE A 163 4.71 -12.31 -3.46
N PRO A 164 4.33 -12.04 -2.19
CA PRO A 164 4.91 -12.74 -1.04
C PRO A 164 4.80 -14.26 -1.11
N ASN A 165 3.68 -14.81 -1.61
CA ASN A 165 3.51 -16.25 -1.77
C ASN A 165 4.40 -16.83 -2.87
N LEU A 166 4.56 -16.13 -3.99
CA LEU A 166 5.51 -16.53 -5.05
C LEU A 166 6.95 -16.53 -4.54
N ILE A 167 7.36 -15.50 -3.80
CA ILE A 167 8.69 -15.46 -3.17
C ILE A 167 8.89 -16.65 -2.24
N LEU A 168 7.91 -16.95 -1.37
CA LEU A 168 7.97 -18.11 -0.49
C LEU A 168 8.11 -19.42 -1.26
N LEU A 169 7.44 -19.56 -2.40
CA LEU A 169 7.61 -20.73 -3.28
C LEU A 169 9.03 -20.78 -3.83
N TRP A 170 9.55 -19.68 -4.37
CA TRP A 170 10.90 -19.62 -4.96
C TRP A 170 12.01 -19.84 -3.94
N THR A 171 11.80 -19.52 -2.67
CA THR A 171 12.74 -19.77 -1.57
C THR A 171 12.50 -21.10 -0.85
N GLY A 172 11.52 -21.89 -1.28
CA GLY A 172 11.19 -23.18 -0.63
C GLY A 172 10.67 -23.05 0.81
N ALA A 173 10.02 -21.93 1.14
CA ALA A 173 9.52 -21.62 2.48
C ALA A 173 7.98 -21.49 2.53
N PHE A 174 7.27 -21.91 1.47
CA PHE A 174 5.82 -21.72 1.38
C PHE A 174 5.05 -22.78 2.16
N LYS A 175 4.62 -22.40 3.37
CA LYS A 175 3.87 -23.27 4.29
C LYS A 175 4.66 -24.57 4.55
N ASP A 176 3.97 -25.61 5.03
CA ASP A 176 4.57 -26.91 5.34
C ASP A 176 4.60 -27.84 4.10
N LEU A 177 4.80 -27.28 2.90
CA LEU A 177 4.90 -28.08 1.68
C LEU A 177 6.30 -28.66 1.51
N ASP A 178 6.37 -29.87 0.95
CA ASP A 178 7.62 -30.40 0.46
C ASP A 178 8.05 -29.65 -0.80
N HIS A 179 9.20 -29.00 -0.71
CA HIS A 179 9.83 -28.25 -1.78
C HIS A 179 11.10 -28.95 -2.33
N GLN A 180 11.42 -30.15 -1.85
CA GLN A 180 12.54 -30.93 -2.36
C GLN A 180 12.33 -31.27 -3.84
N ASP A 181 13.41 -31.18 -4.62
CA ASP A 181 13.44 -31.44 -6.07
C ASP A 181 12.49 -30.57 -6.92
N GLN A 182 12.03 -29.45 -6.38
CA GLN A 182 11.14 -28.54 -7.11
C GLN A 182 11.95 -27.55 -7.95
N ASP A 183 11.72 -27.56 -9.27
CA ASP A 183 12.46 -26.73 -10.23
C ASP A 183 12.28 -25.21 -10.02
N TYR A 184 11.22 -24.79 -9.31
CA TYR A 184 10.99 -23.37 -9.02
C TYR A 184 11.82 -22.85 -7.84
N VAL A 185 12.43 -23.74 -7.05
CA VAL A 185 13.23 -23.35 -5.87
C VAL A 185 14.61 -22.92 -6.33
N MET A 186 14.94 -21.68 -6.01
CA MET A 186 16.28 -21.13 -6.20
C MET A 186 17.21 -21.60 -5.10
N GLU A 187 18.48 -21.76 -5.43
CA GLU A 187 19.48 -22.05 -4.41
C GLU A 187 19.65 -20.85 -3.47
N PRO A 188 19.93 -21.07 -2.17
CA PRO A 188 20.03 -19.98 -1.19
C PRO A 188 21.03 -18.88 -1.58
N HIS A 189 22.16 -19.26 -2.19
CA HIS A 189 23.16 -18.31 -2.65
C HIS A 189 22.63 -17.41 -3.79
N VAL A 190 21.85 -17.97 -4.73
CA VAL A 190 21.22 -17.22 -5.82
C VAL A 190 20.21 -16.22 -5.28
N TRP A 191 19.38 -16.63 -4.30
CA TRP A 191 18.43 -15.71 -3.67
C TRP A 191 19.12 -14.59 -2.89
N ASN A 192 20.23 -14.89 -2.22
CA ASN A 192 21.05 -13.89 -1.56
C ASN A 192 21.64 -12.87 -2.56
N ASP A 193 22.13 -13.31 -3.71
CA ASP A 193 22.62 -12.42 -4.77
C ASP A 193 21.52 -11.50 -5.31
N ILE A 194 20.31 -12.03 -5.49
CA ILE A 194 19.12 -11.22 -5.85
C ILE A 194 18.84 -10.16 -4.78
N GLY A 195 18.96 -10.51 -3.50
CA GLY A 195 18.83 -9.60 -2.38
C GLY A 195 19.83 -8.45 -2.42
N VAL A 196 21.10 -8.75 -2.67
CA VAL A 196 22.18 -7.76 -2.79
C VAL A 196 21.94 -6.84 -3.99
N ALA A 197 21.61 -7.41 -5.16
CA ALA A 197 21.32 -6.64 -6.37
C ALA A 197 20.09 -5.73 -6.20
N THR A 198 19.05 -6.23 -5.52
CA THR A 198 17.85 -5.45 -5.18
C THR A 198 18.22 -4.23 -4.33
N ALA A 199 19.01 -4.42 -3.28
CA ALA A 199 19.42 -3.32 -2.41
C ALA A 199 20.34 -2.30 -3.11
N ALA A 200 21.13 -2.73 -4.10
CA ALA A 200 21.96 -1.85 -4.91
C ALA A 200 21.13 -0.94 -5.83
N ALA A 201 19.99 -1.43 -6.31
CA ALA A 201 19.10 -0.69 -7.22
C ALA A 201 18.57 0.64 -6.63
N LYS A 202 18.56 0.78 -5.30
CA LYS A 202 18.15 2.02 -4.60
C LYS A 202 18.89 3.28 -5.06
N THR A 203 20.11 3.13 -5.59
CA THR A 203 20.93 4.24 -6.07
C THR A 203 20.51 4.76 -7.45
N THR A 204 19.68 3.99 -8.17
CA THR A 204 19.29 4.26 -9.56
C THR A 204 17.79 4.54 -9.73
N ILE A 205 16.97 4.23 -8.73
CA ILE A 205 15.52 4.44 -8.77
C ILE A 205 15.20 5.85 -8.24
N PRO A 206 14.51 6.70 -9.02
CA PRO A 206 14.13 8.03 -8.56
C PRO A 206 13.24 7.96 -7.32
N SER A 207 13.45 8.89 -6.37
CA SER A 207 12.64 9.00 -5.15
C SER A 207 11.14 9.24 -5.42
N ALA A 208 10.79 9.71 -6.61
CA ALA A 208 9.41 9.85 -7.08
C ALA A 208 8.64 8.51 -7.12
N PHE A 209 9.34 7.38 -7.21
CA PHE A 209 8.73 6.04 -7.15
C PHE A 209 8.48 5.56 -5.72
N GLY A 210 8.88 6.32 -4.69
CA GLY A 210 8.67 5.98 -3.29
C GLY A 210 9.94 5.54 -2.57
N ALA A 211 9.76 4.86 -1.44
CA ALA A 211 10.87 4.46 -0.58
C ALA A 211 11.80 3.43 -1.26
N PRO A 212 13.12 3.50 -1.03
CA PRO A 212 14.07 2.56 -1.62
C PRO A 212 13.80 1.14 -1.13
N VAL A 213 13.75 0.20 -2.07
CA VAL A 213 13.53 -1.23 -1.76
C VAL A 213 14.76 -1.80 -1.03
N PRO A 214 14.60 -2.40 0.16
CA PRO A 214 15.71 -2.98 0.91
C PRO A 214 16.16 -4.32 0.30
N ASN A 215 17.17 -4.96 0.90
CA ASN A 215 17.55 -6.32 0.50
C ASN A 215 16.39 -7.29 0.77
N ILE A 216 15.78 -7.80 -0.31
CA ILE A 216 14.58 -8.66 -0.21
C ILE A 216 14.84 -10.02 0.43
N ALA A 217 16.09 -10.49 0.44
CA ALA A 217 16.46 -11.76 1.05
C ALA A 217 16.60 -11.66 2.57
N THR A 218 17.13 -10.54 3.10
CA THR A 218 17.45 -10.41 4.53
C THR A 218 16.53 -9.46 5.29
N HIS A 219 15.87 -8.51 4.62
CA HIS A 219 15.06 -7.46 5.25
C HIS A 219 13.59 -7.52 4.83
N ARG A 220 13.07 -8.73 4.58
CA ARG A 220 11.70 -8.94 4.10
C ARG A 220 10.63 -8.33 5.02
N SER A 221 10.85 -8.30 6.33
CA SER A 221 9.93 -7.69 7.30
C SER A 221 9.77 -6.18 7.16
N GLN A 222 10.66 -5.52 6.44
CA GLN A 222 10.60 -4.07 6.16
C GLN A 222 9.87 -3.75 4.86
N MET A 223 9.56 -4.77 4.04
CA MET A 223 8.88 -4.59 2.75
C MET A 223 7.44 -4.17 2.97
N THR A 224 7.07 -2.99 2.47
CA THR A 224 5.68 -2.54 2.39
C THR A 224 5.04 -2.97 1.07
N SER A 225 3.71 -2.87 0.96
CA SER A 225 3.00 -3.03 -0.31
C SER A 225 3.55 -2.17 -1.45
N GLU A 226 3.91 -0.91 -1.18
CA GLU A 226 4.53 -0.03 -2.17
C GLU A 226 5.89 -0.59 -2.64
N MET A 227 6.73 -1.06 -1.70
CA MET A 227 8.02 -1.66 -2.03
C MET A 227 7.86 -2.97 -2.83
N TYR A 228 6.87 -3.80 -2.50
CA TYR A 228 6.57 -5.01 -3.30
C TYR A 228 6.09 -4.66 -4.71
N SER A 229 5.25 -3.64 -4.87
CA SER A 229 4.81 -3.14 -6.17
C SER A 229 6.03 -2.70 -7.02
N ASN A 230 6.85 -1.80 -6.48
CA ASN A 230 8.04 -1.29 -7.17
C ASN A 230 9.05 -2.39 -7.49
N TRP A 231 9.30 -3.28 -6.54
CA TRP A 231 10.18 -4.42 -6.76
C TRP A 231 9.65 -5.29 -7.89
N THR A 232 8.37 -5.66 -7.86
CA THR A 232 7.76 -6.54 -8.86
C THR A 232 7.78 -5.95 -10.26
N LEU A 233 7.47 -4.65 -10.40
CA LEU A 233 7.25 -4.03 -11.70
C LEU A 233 8.55 -3.58 -12.38
N PHE A 234 9.57 -3.22 -11.59
CA PHE A 234 10.77 -2.55 -12.10
C PHE A 234 12.07 -3.28 -11.78
N ILE A 235 12.21 -3.90 -10.60
CA ILE A 235 13.48 -4.51 -10.17
C ILE A 235 13.53 -6.00 -10.51
N ALA A 236 12.51 -6.76 -10.09
CA ALA A 236 12.37 -8.19 -10.26
C ALA A 236 12.55 -8.68 -11.71
N PRO A 237 12.03 -7.98 -12.76
CA PRO A 237 12.28 -8.36 -14.15
C PRO A 237 13.77 -8.45 -14.52
N VAL A 238 14.59 -7.62 -13.89
CA VAL A 238 16.04 -7.56 -14.13
C VAL A 238 16.76 -8.56 -13.23
N VAL A 239 16.51 -8.52 -11.91
CA VAL A 239 17.29 -9.32 -10.96
C VAL A 239 16.96 -10.81 -11.00
N LEU A 240 15.76 -11.20 -11.46
CA LEU A 240 15.36 -12.61 -11.60
C LEU A 240 15.74 -13.22 -12.95
N ARG A 241 16.25 -12.43 -13.90
CA ARG A 241 16.64 -12.90 -15.22
C ARG A 241 17.74 -13.95 -15.12
N ASP A 242 17.54 -15.08 -15.79
CA ASP A 242 18.47 -16.22 -15.81
C ASP A 242 18.80 -16.81 -14.41
N ARG A 243 17.91 -16.61 -13.41
CA ARG A 243 18.09 -17.13 -12.03
C ARG A 243 17.31 -18.40 -11.69
N PHE A 244 16.30 -18.74 -12.47
CA PHE A 244 15.53 -19.98 -12.27
C PHE A 244 16.20 -21.16 -12.96
N LYS A 245 16.14 -22.35 -12.34
CA LYS A 245 16.63 -23.61 -12.95
C LYS A 245 15.97 -23.91 -14.29
N LYS A 246 14.67 -23.60 -14.42
CA LYS A 246 13.91 -23.68 -15.67
C LYS A 246 13.31 -22.32 -16.01
N ASP A 247 13.63 -21.83 -17.21
CA ASP A 247 13.20 -20.53 -17.73
C ASP A 247 11.66 -20.32 -17.76
N LYS A 248 10.88 -21.41 -17.76
CA LYS A 248 9.41 -21.35 -17.71
C LYS A 248 8.86 -20.52 -16.54
N TYR A 249 9.55 -20.50 -15.38
CA TYR A 249 9.11 -19.72 -14.22
C TYR A 249 9.36 -18.24 -14.38
N TYR A 250 10.52 -17.85 -14.95
CA TYR A 250 10.79 -16.46 -15.30
C TYR A 250 9.80 -15.95 -16.34
N LYS A 251 9.55 -16.70 -17.42
CA LYS A 251 8.54 -16.36 -18.43
C LYS A 251 7.12 -16.27 -17.86
N HIS A 252 6.78 -17.09 -16.87
CA HIS A 252 5.49 -17.02 -16.17
C HIS A 252 5.39 -15.77 -15.29
N PHE A 253 6.46 -15.43 -14.57
CA PHE A 253 6.55 -14.19 -13.81
C PHE A 253 6.49 -12.94 -14.71
N MET A 254 7.21 -12.92 -15.84
CA MET A 254 7.18 -11.78 -16.76
C MET A 254 5.80 -11.54 -17.37
N ARG A 255 5.03 -12.61 -17.63
CA ARG A 255 3.62 -12.47 -18.03
C ARG A 255 2.75 -11.89 -16.92
N LEU A 256 3.02 -12.23 -15.65
CA LEU A 256 2.36 -11.57 -14.52
C LEU A 256 2.69 -10.07 -14.52
N VAL A 257 3.97 -9.70 -14.66
CA VAL A 257 4.39 -8.28 -14.67
C VAL A 257 3.70 -7.50 -15.79
N ASP A 258 3.56 -8.07 -16.99
CA ASP A 258 2.81 -7.44 -18.08
C ASP A 258 1.33 -7.21 -17.71
N LEU A 259 0.66 -8.24 -17.18
CA LEU A 259 -0.74 -8.11 -16.73
C LEU A 259 -0.91 -7.08 -15.62
N LEU A 260 0.00 -7.06 -14.64
CA LEU A 260 -0.04 -6.09 -13.55
C LEU A 260 0.15 -4.65 -14.05
N LYS A 261 1.05 -4.42 -15.02
CA LYS A 261 1.21 -3.11 -15.65
C LYS A 261 -0.05 -2.66 -16.38
N ARG A 262 -0.72 -3.58 -17.10
CA ARG A 262 -2.00 -3.30 -17.76
C ARG A 262 -3.09 -2.94 -16.75
N CYS A 263 -3.21 -3.68 -15.64
CA CYS A 263 -4.17 -3.37 -14.57
C CYS A 263 -3.94 -2.01 -13.89
N LEU A 264 -2.72 -1.48 -13.94
CA LEU A 264 -2.36 -0.18 -13.37
C LEU A 264 -2.54 0.99 -14.36
N ALA A 265 -3.07 0.74 -15.55
CA ALA A 265 -3.44 1.80 -16.48
C ALA A 265 -4.49 2.74 -15.87
N PHE A 266 -4.44 4.01 -16.25
CA PHE A 266 -5.42 5.00 -15.80
C PHE A 266 -6.78 4.85 -16.49
N GLU A 267 -6.77 4.37 -17.73
CA GLU A 267 -7.92 4.22 -18.59
C GLU A 267 -7.87 2.85 -19.28
N PHE A 268 -9.05 2.33 -19.63
CA PHE A 268 -9.20 1.01 -20.24
C PHE A 268 -10.18 1.07 -21.41
N THR A 269 -9.83 0.42 -22.51
CA THR A 269 -10.79 0.05 -23.55
C THR A 269 -11.49 -1.27 -23.18
N ALA A 270 -12.60 -1.58 -23.85
CA ALA A 270 -13.26 -2.88 -23.68
C ALA A 270 -12.33 -4.05 -24.06
N GLU A 271 -11.46 -3.85 -25.06
CA GLU A 271 -10.47 -4.83 -25.49
C GLU A 271 -9.39 -5.06 -24.43
N ASP A 272 -8.92 -4.01 -23.75
CA ASP A 272 -7.97 -4.15 -22.64
C ASP A 272 -8.52 -5.04 -21.53
N ILE A 273 -9.80 -4.87 -21.17
CA ILE A 273 -10.45 -5.68 -20.13
C ILE A 273 -10.51 -7.15 -20.55
N VAL A 274 -10.84 -7.45 -21.81
CA VAL A 274 -10.84 -8.81 -22.36
C VAL A 274 -9.43 -9.42 -22.31
N ASN A 275 -8.43 -8.67 -22.76
CA ASN A 275 -7.03 -9.11 -22.75
C ASN A 275 -6.51 -9.39 -21.32
N ILE A 276 -6.91 -8.57 -20.34
CA ILE A 276 -6.58 -8.78 -18.93
C ILE A 276 -7.26 -10.04 -18.40
N ASP A 277 -8.54 -10.23 -18.72
CA ASP A 277 -9.31 -11.40 -18.29
C ASP A 277 -8.68 -12.71 -18.82
N GLU A 278 -8.55 -12.83 -20.14
CA GLU A 278 -7.91 -13.98 -20.79
C GLU A 278 -6.47 -14.20 -20.31
N GLY A 279 -5.75 -13.11 -20.09
CA GLY A 279 -4.40 -13.10 -19.54
C GLY A 279 -4.33 -13.77 -18.16
N PHE A 280 -5.17 -13.37 -17.22
CA PHE A 280 -5.23 -13.97 -15.89
C PHE A 280 -5.74 -15.41 -15.92
N GLN A 281 -6.73 -15.73 -16.76
CA GLN A 281 -7.20 -17.10 -16.93
C GLN A 281 -6.06 -18.03 -17.37
N LYS A 282 -5.28 -17.62 -18.38
CA LYS A 282 -4.10 -18.36 -18.84
C LYS A 282 -3.02 -18.43 -17.77
N TRP A 283 -2.76 -17.31 -17.10
CA TRP A 283 -1.72 -17.24 -16.06
C TRP A 283 -2.01 -18.17 -14.88
N VAL A 284 -3.26 -18.22 -14.41
CA VAL A 284 -3.70 -19.10 -13.31
C VAL A 284 -3.64 -20.58 -13.73
N ARG A 285 -4.08 -20.93 -14.95
CA ARG A 285 -3.94 -22.31 -15.47
C ARG A 285 -2.47 -22.75 -15.49
N ASP A 286 -1.57 -21.87 -15.94
CA ASP A 286 -0.12 -22.14 -15.93
C ASP A 286 0.45 -22.20 -14.52
N TYR A 287 -0.01 -21.34 -13.61
CA TYR A 287 0.37 -21.38 -12.20
C TYR A 287 0.00 -22.73 -11.59
N GLU A 288 -1.22 -23.22 -11.85
CA GLU A 288 -1.63 -24.53 -11.35
C GLU A 288 -0.78 -25.66 -11.90
N ARG A 289 -0.40 -25.62 -13.19
CA ARG A 289 0.52 -26.60 -13.76
C ARG A 289 1.92 -26.54 -13.12
N PHE A 290 2.39 -25.35 -12.77
CA PHE A 290 3.78 -25.11 -12.35
C PHE A 290 4.00 -25.29 -10.85
N TYR A 291 3.05 -24.87 -10.02
CA TYR A 291 3.19 -24.81 -8.56
C TYR A 291 2.25 -25.78 -7.83
N TYR A 292 0.99 -25.88 -8.24
CA TYR A 292 0.04 -26.84 -7.68
C TYR A 292 0.30 -28.25 -8.19
N GLN A 293 0.70 -28.37 -9.46
CA GLN A 293 1.05 -29.62 -10.15
C GLN A 293 -0.07 -30.67 -10.15
N TYR A 294 -1.29 -30.24 -9.84
CA TYR A 294 -2.48 -31.08 -9.71
C TYR A 294 -2.36 -32.17 -8.64
N GLU A 295 -1.49 -31.95 -7.65
CA GLU A 295 -1.28 -32.90 -6.57
C GLU A 295 -2.07 -32.48 -5.32
N PRO A 296 -2.95 -33.35 -4.76
CA PRO A 296 -3.74 -33.02 -3.56
C PRO A 296 -2.91 -32.55 -2.35
N ARG A 297 -1.67 -33.02 -2.21
CA ARG A 297 -0.75 -32.60 -1.15
C ARG A 297 -0.31 -31.14 -1.28
N ARG A 298 -0.33 -30.59 -2.50
CA ARG A 298 0.09 -29.22 -2.84
C ARG A 298 -1.07 -28.24 -2.92
N LEU A 299 -2.27 -28.66 -2.53
CA LEU A 299 -3.50 -27.88 -2.59
C LEU A 299 -3.40 -26.52 -1.86
N ALA A 300 -2.52 -26.41 -0.88
CA ALA A 300 -2.24 -25.18 -0.16
C ALA A 300 -1.76 -24.02 -1.04
N THR A 301 -1.27 -24.31 -2.26
CA THR A 301 -0.85 -23.34 -3.28
C THR A 301 -2.01 -22.69 -4.04
N CYS A 302 -3.25 -23.15 -3.85
CA CYS A 302 -4.47 -22.59 -4.49
C CYS A 302 -5.36 -21.83 -3.48
N PRO A 303 -4.86 -20.78 -2.80
CA PRO A 303 -5.66 -20.00 -1.86
C PRO A 303 -6.72 -19.16 -2.58
N LEU A 304 -7.66 -18.60 -1.79
CA LEU A 304 -8.65 -17.66 -2.31
C LEU A 304 -8.03 -16.47 -3.04
N THR A 305 -6.87 -15.99 -2.59
CA THR A 305 -6.15 -14.87 -3.21
C THR A 305 -5.62 -15.18 -4.60
N LEU A 306 -5.27 -16.43 -4.89
CA LEU A 306 -4.95 -16.87 -6.26
C LEU A 306 -6.20 -16.88 -7.13
N HIS A 307 -7.30 -17.43 -6.62
CA HIS A 307 -8.57 -17.45 -7.35
C HIS A 307 -9.12 -16.05 -7.61
N ALA A 308 -8.89 -15.09 -6.70
CA ALA A 308 -9.31 -13.70 -6.84
C ALA A 308 -8.73 -13.02 -8.10
N LEU A 309 -7.61 -13.51 -8.64
CA LEU A 309 -7.03 -13.00 -9.90
C LEU A 309 -7.99 -13.14 -11.08
N LEU A 310 -8.80 -14.20 -11.09
CA LEU A 310 -9.81 -14.45 -12.13
C LEU A 310 -10.98 -13.45 -12.09
N HIS A 311 -11.05 -12.61 -11.05
CA HIS A 311 -12.09 -11.59 -10.90
C HIS A 311 -11.55 -10.16 -11.02
N ILE A 312 -10.27 -9.97 -11.35
CA ILE A 312 -9.69 -8.62 -11.49
C ILE A 312 -10.32 -7.89 -12.67
N ALA A 313 -10.40 -8.51 -13.84
CA ALA A 313 -11.02 -7.90 -15.02
C ALA A 313 -12.50 -7.57 -14.80
N TRP A 314 -13.25 -8.48 -14.16
CA TRP A 314 -14.62 -8.23 -13.74
C TRP A 314 -14.71 -7.05 -12.75
N GLY A 315 -13.79 -6.98 -11.78
CA GLY A 315 -13.69 -5.86 -10.84
C GLY A 315 -13.46 -4.52 -11.54
N ILE A 316 -12.55 -4.49 -12.51
CA ILE A 316 -12.27 -3.29 -13.31
C ILE A 316 -13.53 -2.88 -14.09
N LYS A 317 -14.25 -3.84 -14.67
CA LYS A 317 -15.48 -3.60 -15.42
C LYS A 317 -16.59 -2.98 -14.57
N VAL A 318 -16.74 -3.38 -13.30
CA VAL A 318 -17.84 -2.92 -12.44
C VAL A 318 -17.50 -1.72 -11.54
N ALA A 319 -16.23 -1.54 -11.18
CA ALA A 319 -15.78 -0.51 -10.24
C ALA A 319 -14.80 0.52 -10.84
N GLY A 320 -14.39 0.33 -12.10
CA GLY A 320 -13.43 1.19 -12.78
C GLY A 320 -11.97 0.75 -12.60
N PRO A 321 -10.99 1.58 -12.95
CA PRO A 321 -9.57 1.28 -12.76
C PRO A 321 -9.21 0.87 -11.33
N VAL A 322 -8.24 -0.03 -11.13
CA VAL A 322 -7.91 -0.54 -9.79
C VAL A 322 -7.47 0.54 -8.79
N TRP A 323 -6.98 1.68 -9.27
CA TRP A 323 -6.57 2.81 -8.45
C TRP A 323 -7.76 3.57 -7.82
N THR A 324 -8.99 3.35 -8.29
CA THR A 324 -10.19 3.99 -7.72
C THR A 324 -10.69 3.27 -6.47
N TYR A 325 -10.31 2.01 -6.26
CA TYR A 325 -10.79 1.17 -5.15
C TYR A 325 -9.69 0.37 -4.43
N TRP A 326 -8.42 0.75 -4.59
CA TRP A 326 -7.33 0.16 -3.80
C TRP A 326 -7.23 0.78 -2.38
N ALA A 327 -6.69 0.02 -1.43
CA ALA A 327 -6.68 0.39 -0.03
C ALA A 327 -5.57 1.38 0.39
N TYR A 328 -4.63 1.78 -0.49
CA TYR A 328 -3.52 2.68 -0.11
C TYR A 328 -3.98 3.96 0.62
N PRO A 329 -5.01 4.70 0.15
CA PRO A 329 -5.49 5.89 0.86
C PRO A 329 -6.06 5.55 2.25
N MET A 330 -6.77 4.44 2.37
CA MET A 330 -7.36 3.98 3.63
C MET A 330 -6.27 3.55 4.62
N GLU A 331 -5.27 2.79 4.19
CA GLU A 331 -4.13 2.40 5.02
C GLU A 331 -3.35 3.62 5.51
N ARG A 332 -3.14 4.61 4.64
CA ARG A 332 -2.51 5.89 5.04
C ARG A 332 -3.34 6.62 6.09
N HIS A 333 -4.66 6.67 5.93
CA HIS A 333 -5.55 7.27 6.92
C HIS A 333 -5.51 6.52 8.25
N CYS A 334 -5.60 5.19 8.25
CA CYS A 334 -5.45 4.37 9.45
C CYS A 334 -4.12 4.63 10.16
N ASN A 335 -3.02 4.75 9.42
CA ASN A 335 -1.70 5.10 9.96
C ASN A 335 -1.67 6.48 10.64
N THR A 336 -2.49 7.44 10.22
CA THR A 336 -2.63 8.73 10.93
C THR A 336 -3.40 8.61 12.25
N LEU A 337 -4.29 7.63 12.36
CA LEU A 337 -5.08 7.38 13.56
C LEU A 337 -4.32 6.55 14.61
N LEU A 338 -3.42 5.64 14.20
CA LEU A 338 -2.70 4.76 15.12
C LEU A 338 -1.97 5.52 16.26
N PRO A 339 -1.24 6.62 16.01
CA PRO A 339 -0.60 7.41 17.07
C PRO A 339 -1.57 8.07 18.04
N SER A 340 -2.85 8.22 17.67
CA SER A 340 -3.87 8.82 18.52
C SER A 340 -4.34 7.86 19.62
N ILE A 341 -4.04 6.57 19.51
CA ILE A 341 -4.39 5.54 20.50
C ILE A 341 -3.43 5.62 21.70
N ARG A 342 -3.56 6.68 22.50
CA ARG A 342 -2.72 6.93 23.68
C ARG A 342 -3.13 6.13 24.91
N SER A 343 -4.37 5.65 24.95
CA SER A 343 -4.89 4.81 26.05
C SER A 343 -5.18 3.39 25.60
N ARG A 344 -4.51 2.42 26.20
CA ARG A 344 -4.81 0.99 26.01
C ARG A 344 -6.14 0.57 26.67
N ARG A 345 -6.57 1.29 27.72
CA ARG A 345 -7.82 1.01 28.45
C ARG A 345 -9.04 1.58 27.73
N HIS A 346 -8.88 2.74 27.09
CA HIS A 346 -9.96 3.44 26.39
C HIS A 346 -9.52 3.87 24.98
N PRO A 347 -9.24 2.90 24.08
CA PRO A 347 -8.71 3.19 22.76
C PRO A 347 -9.71 4.01 21.91
N TYR A 348 -10.99 3.63 21.92
CA TYR A 348 -12.02 4.33 21.14
C TYR A 348 -12.27 5.76 21.59
N ALA A 349 -12.21 6.04 22.89
CA ALA A 349 -12.34 7.41 23.40
C ALA A 349 -11.17 8.30 22.96
N SER A 350 -9.96 7.73 22.90
CA SER A 350 -8.76 8.44 22.44
C SER A 350 -8.85 8.76 20.94
N ILE A 351 -9.29 7.79 20.13
CA ILE A 351 -9.55 8.00 18.69
C ILE A 351 -10.63 9.05 18.49
N ASN A 352 -11.76 8.93 19.21
CA ASN A 352 -12.87 9.87 19.09
C ASN A 352 -12.44 11.31 19.41
N ALA A 353 -11.71 11.51 20.51
CA ALA A 353 -11.20 12.83 20.88
C ALA A 353 -10.27 13.41 19.80
N PHE A 354 -9.39 12.58 19.22
CA PHE A 354 -8.50 13.00 18.15
C PHE A 354 -9.24 13.37 16.86
N VAL A 355 -10.19 12.53 16.44
CA VAL A 355 -11.01 12.79 15.25
C VAL A 355 -11.84 14.06 15.43
N VAL A 356 -12.48 14.24 16.59
CA VAL A 356 -13.24 15.46 16.91
C VAL A 356 -12.35 16.69 16.89
N ALA A 357 -11.18 16.65 17.54
CA ALA A 357 -10.25 17.77 17.57
C ALA A 357 -9.74 18.13 16.16
N THR A 358 -9.46 17.12 15.33
CA THR A 358 -9.04 17.31 13.94
C THR A 358 -10.14 17.95 13.11
N ALA A 359 -11.37 17.44 13.19
CA ALA A 359 -12.52 17.99 12.47
C ALA A 359 -12.85 19.43 12.91
N GLN A 360 -12.75 19.73 14.21
CA GLN A 360 -12.93 21.08 14.74
C GLN A 360 -11.87 22.04 14.20
N LEU A 361 -10.60 21.60 14.16
CA LEU A 361 -9.52 22.40 13.61
C LEU A 361 -9.76 22.69 12.12
N ASP A 362 -10.16 21.69 11.33
CA ASP A 362 -10.50 21.85 9.91
C ASP A 362 -11.65 22.85 9.71
N GLN A 363 -12.69 22.80 10.55
CA GLN A 363 -13.81 23.75 10.51
C GLN A 363 -13.38 25.18 10.87
N ILE A 364 -12.49 25.35 11.85
CA ILE A 364 -11.91 26.66 12.20
C ILE A 364 -11.09 27.19 11.01
N CYS A 365 -10.24 26.36 10.42
CA CYS A 365 -9.46 26.71 9.23
C CYS A 365 -10.35 27.14 8.07
N LEU A 366 -11.43 26.40 7.78
CA LEU A 366 -12.44 26.73 6.77
C LEU A 366 -13.12 28.07 7.04
N THR A 367 -13.64 28.24 8.24
CA THR A 367 -14.52 29.38 8.60
C THR A 367 -13.75 30.70 8.61
N TYR A 368 -12.52 30.66 9.12
CA TYR A 368 -11.69 31.86 9.31
C TYR A 368 -10.59 31.98 8.26
N ASN A 369 -10.57 31.10 7.26
CA ASN A 369 -9.52 31.01 6.24
C ASN A 369 -8.10 30.89 6.84
N LEU A 370 -7.97 30.16 7.96
CA LEU A 370 -6.73 30.04 8.75
C LEU A 370 -5.85 28.86 8.35
N TYR A 371 -6.05 28.32 7.16
CA TYR A 371 -5.31 27.15 6.67
C TYR A 371 -3.80 27.35 6.66
N LYS A 372 -3.33 28.60 6.49
CA LYS A 372 -1.91 28.94 6.49
C LYS A 372 -1.39 29.06 7.91
N GLU A 373 -2.11 29.78 8.76
CA GLU A 373 -1.75 30.14 10.14
C GLU A 373 -1.77 28.92 11.07
N LEU A 374 -2.70 28.00 10.85
CA LEU A 374 -2.84 26.76 11.62
C LEU A 374 -2.20 25.56 10.91
N SER A 375 -1.48 25.80 9.81
CA SER A 375 -0.72 24.74 9.15
C SER A 375 0.42 24.29 10.04
N LEU A 376 0.35 23.05 10.54
CA LEU A 376 1.47 22.39 11.21
C LEU A 376 2.47 21.78 10.21
N SER A 377 2.25 21.99 8.91
CA SER A 377 3.15 21.54 7.86
C SER A 377 4.42 22.37 7.87
N LEU A 378 5.54 21.74 8.23
CA LEU A 378 6.89 22.32 8.13
C LEU A 378 7.32 22.63 6.67
N LEU A 379 6.47 22.37 5.67
CA LEU A 379 6.82 22.39 4.25
C LEU A 379 6.23 23.55 3.45
N ARG A 380 5.55 24.51 4.08
CA ARG A 380 5.07 25.72 3.39
C ARG A 380 5.21 26.95 4.27
N GLU A 381 6.45 27.42 4.43
CA GLU A 381 6.64 28.85 4.67
C GLU A 381 6.47 29.54 3.30
N ASP A 382 5.32 30.18 3.10
CA ASP A 382 5.10 31.13 2.01
C ASP A 382 6.24 32.17 2.03
N GLU A 383 6.74 32.53 0.85
CA GLU A 383 7.96 33.32 0.66
C GLU A 383 7.92 34.72 1.30
N GLU A 384 6.75 35.21 1.70
CA GLU A 384 6.59 36.55 2.27
C GLU A 384 6.96 36.64 3.77
N THR A 385 6.61 35.67 4.61
CA THR A 385 6.96 35.67 6.05
C THR A 385 8.37 35.13 6.33
N ALA A 386 8.90 34.31 5.42
CA ALA A 386 10.28 33.82 5.40
C ALA A 386 11.35 34.94 5.37
N SER A 387 11.01 36.08 4.77
CA SER A 387 11.95 37.16 4.44
C SER A 387 12.62 37.84 5.64
N ILE A 388 12.02 37.78 6.84
CA ILE A 388 12.54 38.50 8.00
C ILE A 388 13.68 37.71 8.68
N HIS A 389 13.73 36.39 8.50
CA HIS A 389 14.68 35.52 9.19
C HIS A 389 15.56 34.67 8.28
N ILE A 390 15.24 34.57 6.99
CA ILE A 390 16.05 33.84 6.00
C ILE A 390 16.95 34.81 5.25
N MET A 391 18.23 34.47 5.12
CA MET A 391 19.17 35.23 4.29
C MET A 391 19.42 34.48 2.98
N THR A 392 19.20 35.15 1.86
CA THR A 392 19.68 34.77 0.54
C THR A 392 20.79 35.73 0.14
N HIS A 393 21.91 35.21 -0.36
CA HIS A 393 23.00 36.03 -0.87
C HIS A 393 22.92 36.07 -2.39
N ASN A 394 23.03 37.26 -3.01
CA ASN A 394 22.87 37.43 -4.46
C ASN A 394 23.83 36.55 -5.29
N SER A 395 25.03 36.27 -4.77
CA SER A 395 26.01 35.37 -5.41
C SER A 395 25.67 33.87 -5.28
N TYR A 396 24.70 33.50 -4.44
CA TYR A 396 24.30 32.12 -4.17
C TYR A 396 22.76 31.99 -4.11
N PRO A 397 22.04 32.28 -5.20
CA PRO A 397 20.58 32.35 -5.21
C PRO A 397 19.91 31.00 -4.91
N SER A 398 20.62 29.89 -5.13
CA SER A 398 20.12 28.53 -4.86
C SER A 398 20.20 28.11 -3.39
N TYR A 399 20.73 28.96 -2.51
CA TYR A 399 20.94 28.66 -1.09
C TYR A 399 20.19 29.64 -0.20
N LYS A 400 19.47 29.11 0.79
CA LYS A 400 18.73 29.85 1.82
C LYS A 400 19.36 29.53 3.19
N LEU A 401 19.74 30.56 3.95
CA LEU A 401 20.30 30.43 5.30
C LEU A 401 19.22 30.69 6.35
N TYR A 402 19.05 29.78 7.30
CA TYR A 402 17.96 29.76 8.28
C TYR A 402 18.48 29.89 9.73
N PRO A 403 17.64 30.38 10.66
CA PRO A 403 17.98 30.46 12.09
C PRO A 403 18.19 29.09 12.74
N PRO A 404 18.87 29.04 13.91
CA PRO A 404 19.28 30.18 14.74
C PRO A 404 20.43 31.01 14.16
N LYS A 405 20.42 32.33 14.44
CA LYS A 405 21.46 33.27 14.02
C LYS A 405 22.33 33.63 15.22
N ARG A 406 23.65 33.64 15.05
CA ARG A 406 24.60 34.06 16.10
C ARG A 406 25.68 34.92 15.48
N VAL A 407 26.04 36.03 16.12
CA VAL A 407 27.22 36.81 15.77
C VAL A 407 28.26 36.56 16.84
N GLU A 408 29.34 35.89 16.49
CA GLU A 408 30.40 35.53 17.45
C GLU A 408 31.76 35.50 16.75
N LEU A 409 32.80 35.77 17.53
CA LEU A 409 34.18 35.56 17.10
C LEU A 409 34.43 34.06 16.93
N ILE A 410 34.90 33.66 15.75
CA ILE A 410 35.23 32.26 15.47
C ILE A 410 36.38 31.82 16.39
N SER A 411 36.19 30.67 17.05
CA SER A 411 37.20 30.09 17.94
C SER A 411 38.53 29.85 17.21
N PRO A 412 39.70 30.01 17.87
CA PRO A 412 41.00 29.82 17.22
C PRO A 412 41.14 28.46 16.48
N PRO A 413 40.65 27.32 17.02
CA PRO A 413 40.71 26.04 16.31
C PRO A 413 39.88 26.02 15.03
N LEU A 414 38.66 26.59 15.05
CA LEU A 414 37.80 26.64 13.87
C LEU A 414 38.36 27.62 12.83
N ARG A 415 38.93 28.74 13.27
CA ARG A 415 39.62 29.71 12.40
C ARG A 415 40.76 29.07 11.62
N ALA A 416 41.61 28.28 12.30
CA ALA A 416 42.69 27.55 11.65
C ALA A 416 42.18 26.55 10.59
N LYS A 417 41.08 25.83 10.88
CA LYS A 417 40.44 24.91 9.93
C LYS A 417 39.88 25.63 8.71
N ILE A 418 39.21 26.78 8.90
CA ILE A 418 38.67 27.57 7.80
C ILE A 418 39.79 28.07 6.89
N TYR A 419 40.85 28.66 7.46
CA TYR A 419 42.00 29.12 6.66
C TYR A 419 42.67 27.99 5.89
N SER A 420 42.89 26.83 6.52
CA SER A 420 43.45 25.65 5.86
C SER A 420 42.57 25.14 4.71
N THR A 421 41.25 25.12 4.93
CA THR A 421 40.27 24.68 3.92
C THR A 421 40.26 25.62 2.72
N LEU A 422 40.27 26.94 2.94
CA LEU A 422 40.29 27.95 1.87
C LEU A 422 41.61 27.91 1.10
N ALA A 423 42.74 27.81 1.80
CA ALA A 423 44.06 27.66 1.18
C ALA A 423 44.10 26.44 0.25
N THR A 424 43.56 25.31 0.71
CA THR A 424 43.45 24.07 -0.08
C THR A 424 42.50 24.24 -1.27
N ARG A 425 41.31 24.79 -1.04
CA ARG A 425 40.24 24.92 -2.04
C ARG A 425 40.63 25.83 -3.20
N PHE A 426 41.33 26.91 -2.91
CA PHE A 426 41.77 27.89 -3.90
C PHE A 426 43.22 27.71 -4.35
N ASN A 427 43.90 26.67 -3.84
CA ASN A 427 45.31 26.38 -4.13
C ASN A 427 46.24 27.59 -3.87
N MET A 428 46.07 28.24 -2.71
CA MET A 428 46.80 29.43 -2.29
C MET A 428 47.53 29.19 -0.96
N THR A 429 48.52 30.03 -0.64
CA THR A 429 49.19 29.96 0.67
C THR A 429 48.30 30.48 1.80
N LEU A 430 48.48 29.97 3.02
CA LEU A 430 47.78 30.44 4.21
C LEU A 430 47.94 31.95 4.42
N THR A 431 49.14 32.47 4.20
CA THR A 431 49.47 33.89 4.32
C THR A 431 48.67 34.75 3.34
N THR A 432 48.48 34.27 2.11
CA THR A 432 47.66 34.95 1.10
C THR A 432 46.19 34.99 1.52
N ILE A 433 45.64 33.86 2.00
CA ILE A 433 44.24 33.80 2.45
C ILE A 433 44.02 34.69 3.68
N GLN A 434 44.92 34.66 4.66
CA GLN A 434 44.85 35.49 5.88
C GLN A 434 44.93 37.00 5.59
N ALA A 435 45.67 37.38 4.54
CA ALA A 435 45.74 38.78 4.11
C ALA A 435 44.43 39.27 3.44
N VAL A 436 43.66 38.37 2.82
CA VAL A 436 42.42 38.71 2.07
C VAL A 436 41.17 38.58 2.95
N ILE A 437 41.14 37.60 3.85
CA ILE A 437 39.98 37.28 4.68
C ILE A 437 40.38 37.42 6.15
N SER A 438 39.84 38.45 6.82
CA SER A 438 40.00 38.59 8.27
C SER A 438 38.89 37.84 9.01
N LEU A 439 39.28 36.81 9.76
CA LEU A 439 38.40 36.07 10.68
C LEU A 439 38.57 36.50 12.14
N ASP A 440 39.23 37.64 12.38
CA ASP A 440 39.48 38.21 13.71
C ASP A 440 38.33 39.09 14.21
N GLN A 441 37.26 39.19 13.42
CA GLN A 441 36.04 39.90 13.75
C GLN A 441 34.87 38.92 13.99
N PRO A 442 33.85 39.32 14.76
CA PRO A 442 32.63 38.53 14.89
C PRO A 442 31.99 38.28 13.52
N ILE A 443 31.67 37.01 13.24
CA ILE A 443 31.04 36.60 11.97
C ILE A 443 29.61 36.17 12.25
N LEU A 444 28.71 36.55 11.34
CA LEU A 444 27.32 36.10 11.36
C LEU A 444 27.25 34.64 10.92
N GLN A 445 26.71 33.80 11.82
CA GLN A 445 26.55 32.37 11.65
C GLN A 445 25.06 32.01 11.61
N PHE A 446 24.74 30.96 10.86
CA PHE A 446 23.38 30.45 10.68
C PHE A 446 23.36 28.96 11.02
N GLY A 447 22.35 28.52 11.77
CA GLY A 447 22.24 27.14 12.22
C GLY A 447 21.78 26.16 11.15
N LYS A 448 21.30 26.64 9.99
CA LYS A 448 20.76 25.77 8.94
C LYS A 448 21.00 26.36 7.55
N VAL A 449 21.31 25.50 6.59
CA VAL A 449 21.45 25.83 5.17
C VAL A 449 20.56 24.90 4.35
N VAL A 450 19.72 25.47 3.49
CA VAL A 450 18.88 24.71 2.57
C VAL A 450 19.27 25.07 1.15
N ARG A 451 19.48 24.05 0.31
CA ARG A 451 19.55 24.23 -1.14
C ARG A 451 18.14 24.05 -1.71
N LEU A 452 17.68 24.98 -2.56
CA LEU A 452 16.29 25.02 -3.07
C LEU A 452 15.78 23.72 -3.71
N GLU A 453 16.70 22.86 -4.19
CA GLU A 453 16.39 21.56 -4.82
C GLU A 453 17.12 20.39 -4.13
N GLY A 454 17.46 20.49 -2.84
CA GLY A 454 18.26 19.45 -2.19
C GLY A 454 18.21 19.43 -0.68
N ASP A 455 19.27 18.86 -0.11
CA ASP A 455 19.34 18.54 1.32
C ASP A 455 19.38 19.79 2.21
N ARG A 456 18.82 19.61 3.41
CA ARG A 456 18.92 20.57 4.51
C ARG A 456 20.08 20.19 5.41
N MET A 457 21.07 21.08 5.53
CA MET A 457 22.21 20.95 6.42
C MET A 457 21.94 21.71 7.72
N MET A 458 22.25 21.10 8.86
CA MET A 458 22.10 21.73 10.18
C MET A 458 23.46 21.79 10.89
N ALA A 459 23.73 22.89 11.55
CA ALA A 459 24.93 23.07 12.37
C ALA A 459 24.64 22.54 13.78
N ASP A 460 25.34 21.48 14.16
CA ASP A 460 25.17 20.73 15.40
C ASP A 460 25.32 21.62 16.66
N ASP A 461 26.30 22.52 16.64
CA ASP A 461 26.59 23.47 17.72
C ASP A 461 25.52 24.55 17.90
N LEU A 462 24.70 24.79 16.88
CA LEU A 462 23.64 25.79 16.88
C LEU A 462 22.24 25.17 17.01
N SER A 463 22.07 23.87 16.78
CA SER A 463 20.80 23.17 16.95
C SER A 463 20.78 22.37 18.25
N GLN A 464 19.92 22.74 19.22
CA GLN A 464 19.69 21.92 20.41
C GLN A 464 19.07 20.57 20.01
N SER A 465 19.80 19.47 20.24
CA SER A 465 19.22 18.13 20.15
C SER A 465 18.14 17.97 21.22
N ARG A 466 16.94 17.55 20.85
CA ARG A 466 15.95 17.09 21.84
C ARG A 466 16.29 15.63 22.18
N GLU A 467 16.08 15.20 23.42
CA GLU A 467 16.31 13.80 23.85
C GLU A 467 15.56 12.77 22.97
N ASP A 468 14.48 13.19 22.31
CA ASP A 468 13.65 12.35 21.43
C ASP A 468 14.00 12.43 19.94
N THR A 469 15.01 13.21 19.52
CA THR A 469 15.40 13.27 18.10
C THR A 469 16.36 12.14 17.75
N ARG A 470 15.93 11.23 16.86
CA ARG A 470 16.83 10.30 16.16
C ARG A 470 17.44 11.01 14.96
N ASP A 471 18.69 11.41 15.07
CA ASP A 471 19.47 11.92 13.93
C ASP A 471 20.08 10.75 13.14
N ALA A 472 19.68 10.61 11.88
CA ALA A 472 20.25 9.64 10.93
C ALA A 472 21.18 10.31 9.89
N THR A 473 21.58 11.56 10.11
CA THR A 473 22.29 12.39 9.13
C THR A 473 23.80 12.42 9.37
N TYR A 474 24.43 11.25 9.49
CA TYR A 474 25.89 11.18 9.36
C TYR A 474 26.26 11.04 7.88
N ILE A 475 26.63 12.15 7.23
CA ILE A 475 27.48 12.07 6.04
C ILE A 475 28.86 11.65 6.54
N LYS A 476 29.16 10.35 6.45
CA LYS A 476 30.55 9.87 6.55
C LYS A 476 31.25 10.33 5.28
N ALA A 477 31.86 11.52 5.31
CA ALA A 477 32.77 11.93 4.26
C ALA A 477 33.85 10.84 4.16
N ARG A 478 33.97 10.19 2.99
CA ARG A 478 35.10 9.31 2.72
C ARG A 478 36.35 10.16 2.92
N ASN A 479 37.26 9.72 3.79
CA ASN A 479 38.65 10.17 3.75
C ASN A 479 39.16 9.89 2.34
N ILE A 480 39.19 10.90 1.49
CA ILE A 480 40.04 10.89 0.29
C ILE A 480 41.40 11.44 0.74
N PHE A 481 41.96 10.89 1.82
CA PHE A 481 43.33 11.10 2.28
C PHE A 481 43.68 9.96 3.27
N ALA A 482 43.94 8.80 2.70
CA ALA A 482 44.92 7.82 3.16
C ALA A 482 45.34 7.02 1.92
#